data_AF-H6NCJ0-F1
#
_entry.id   AF-H6NCJ0-F1
#
_cell.length_a   1.000
_cell.length_b   1.000
_cell.length_c   1.000
_cell.angle_alpha   90.00
_cell.angle_beta   90.00
_cell.angle_gamma   90.00
#
_symmetry.space_group_name_H-M   'P 1'
#
loop_
_entity.id
_entity.type
_entity.pdbx_description
1 polymer ?
#
loop_
_entity_poly.entity_id
_entity_poly.type
_entity_poly.pdbx_seq_one_letter_code
_entity_poly.pdbx_strand_id
1 'polypeptide(L)'
;MQNYIDILNIKRKSLAYHYEQIEACLRDFSSDHLHVLIGESSALMETINSCIEISRMCAYKQSPVDVMAYMESQDESLRTELKYIQQWVETNRKDNVFLFSDQREIYIKPLRVKNKLEYTDQREWIPYLREVRELAEKITQDFMDIYANSTVHYDQSWRTIDIHRSSFTCRECGAFVTSILSHIGNLNSIALKDRESYLPRLSYVYGTEIVKAGLLPWRGVSEITNHDILVSTEGLYMDMKKEPATGCCGPDGSTFNVFCRNGHPVGKEAADCWMPHFIRFPLDRVNRYENID
;
A
#
# COMPACT_ATOMS: atom_id res chain seq x y z
N MET A 1 9.57 -4.40 1.38
CA MET A 1 9.18 -4.10 -0.02
C MET A 1 10.24 -4.52 -1.03
N GLN A 2 11.54 -4.25 -0.80
CA GLN A 2 12.63 -4.75 -1.67
C GLN A 2 12.51 -6.25 -2.03
N ASN A 3 12.21 -7.08 -1.02
CA ASN A 3 12.00 -8.52 -1.19
C ASN A 3 10.87 -8.87 -2.19
N TYR A 4 9.77 -8.11 -2.25
CA TYR A 4 8.67 -8.41 -3.17
C TYR A 4 9.00 -8.08 -4.63
N ILE A 5 9.79 -7.03 -4.89
CA ILE A 5 10.27 -6.70 -6.24
C ILE A 5 11.24 -7.77 -6.74
N ASP A 6 12.16 -8.21 -5.88
CA ASP A 6 13.11 -9.27 -6.21
C ASP A 6 12.37 -10.59 -6.52
N ILE A 7 11.38 -10.94 -5.70
CA ILE A 7 10.51 -12.12 -5.95
C ILE A 7 9.73 -11.95 -7.26
N LEU A 8 9.16 -10.76 -7.54
CA LEU A 8 8.45 -10.51 -8.79
C LEU A 8 9.36 -10.68 -10.01
N ASN A 9 10.59 -10.17 -9.95
CA ASN A 9 11.58 -10.33 -11.02
C ASN A 9 11.96 -11.80 -11.24
N ILE A 10 12.11 -12.59 -10.17
CA ILE A 10 12.32 -14.04 -10.27
C ILE A 10 11.13 -14.71 -10.94
N LYS A 11 9.89 -14.36 -10.55
CA LYS A 11 8.67 -14.92 -11.13
C LYS A 11 8.50 -14.55 -12.60
N ARG A 12 8.83 -13.32 -13.02
CA ARG A 12 8.83 -12.91 -14.43
C ARG A 12 9.82 -13.74 -15.27
N LYS A 13 11.00 -14.03 -14.73
CA LYS A 13 11.97 -14.94 -15.38
C LYS A 13 11.43 -16.36 -15.49
N SER A 14 10.77 -16.87 -14.44
CA SER A 14 10.11 -18.18 -14.46
C SER A 14 8.99 -18.24 -15.49
N LEU A 15 8.23 -17.16 -15.65
CA LEU A 15 7.15 -17.06 -16.64
C LEU A 15 7.70 -17.16 -18.07
N ALA A 16 8.78 -16.43 -18.37
CA ALA A 16 9.46 -16.53 -19.65
C ALA A 16 9.98 -17.94 -19.93
N TYR A 17 10.60 -18.58 -18.93
CA TYR A 17 11.08 -19.96 -19.03
C TYR A 17 9.94 -20.94 -19.39
N HIS A 18 8.84 -20.95 -18.64
CA HIS A 18 7.72 -21.88 -18.90
C HIS A 18 7.11 -21.64 -20.28
N TYR A 19 7.04 -20.39 -20.71
CA TYR A 19 6.55 -20.06 -22.04
C TYR A 19 7.46 -20.60 -23.15
N GLU A 20 8.77 -20.46 -23.02
CA GLU A 20 9.74 -21.02 -23.98
C GLU A 20 9.66 -22.54 -24.06
N GLN A 21 9.46 -23.23 -22.91
CA GLN A 21 9.26 -24.68 -22.88
C GLN A 21 7.97 -25.09 -23.61
N ILE A 22 6.87 -24.38 -23.37
CA ILE A 22 5.60 -24.62 -24.04
C ILE A 22 5.75 -24.43 -25.55
N GLU A 23 6.38 -23.34 -26.01
CA GLU A 23 6.61 -23.11 -27.44
C GLU A 23 7.48 -24.21 -28.07
N ALA A 24 8.52 -24.67 -27.36
CA ALA A 24 9.35 -25.78 -27.84
C ALA A 24 8.53 -27.07 -27.99
N CYS A 25 7.70 -27.40 -27.00
CA CYS A 25 6.79 -28.54 -27.08
C CYS A 25 5.75 -28.42 -28.21
N LEU A 26 5.27 -27.21 -28.50
CA LEU A 26 4.32 -26.97 -29.59
C LEU A 26 4.96 -27.08 -30.97
N ARG A 27 6.25 -26.73 -31.12
CA ARG A 27 6.98 -26.86 -32.40
C ARG A 27 7.21 -28.33 -32.79
N ASP A 28 7.62 -29.16 -31.84
CA ASP A 28 7.90 -30.58 -32.03
C ASP A 28 6.84 -31.46 -31.35
N PHE A 29 5.56 -31.14 -31.61
CA PHE A 29 4.45 -31.78 -30.89
C PHE A 29 4.34 -33.28 -31.21
N SER A 30 4.63 -34.10 -30.19
CA SER A 30 4.38 -35.55 -30.16
C SER A 30 3.48 -35.88 -28.98
N SER A 31 2.71 -36.97 -29.10
CA SER A 31 1.90 -37.49 -27.99
C SER A 31 2.72 -37.80 -26.74
N ASP A 32 4.00 -38.12 -26.92
CA ASP A 32 4.92 -38.47 -25.84
C ASP A 32 5.30 -37.25 -24.99
N HIS A 33 5.22 -36.03 -25.54
CA HIS A 33 5.51 -34.78 -24.83
C HIS A 33 4.28 -34.10 -24.21
N LEU A 34 3.11 -34.73 -24.27
CA LEU A 34 1.86 -34.15 -23.78
C LEU A 34 1.92 -33.81 -22.29
N HIS A 35 2.51 -34.69 -21.48
CA HIS A 35 2.66 -34.50 -20.05
C HIS A 35 3.57 -33.30 -19.71
N VAL A 36 4.59 -33.04 -20.53
CA VAL A 36 5.46 -31.86 -20.39
C VAL A 36 4.67 -30.60 -20.67
N LEU A 37 3.92 -30.57 -21.78
CA LEU A 37 3.09 -29.43 -22.13
C LEU A 37 2.06 -29.09 -21.05
N ILE A 38 1.42 -30.10 -20.45
CA ILE A 38 0.48 -29.91 -19.32
C ILE A 38 1.20 -29.36 -18.08
N GLY A 39 2.34 -29.95 -17.74
CA GLY A 39 3.15 -29.55 -16.59
C GLY A 39 3.59 -28.10 -16.70
N GLU A 40 4.19 -27.73 -17.83
CA GLU A 40 4.65 -26.37 -18.11
C GLU A 40 3.49 -25.39 -18.19
N SER A 41 2.36 -25.77 -18.79
CA SER A 41 1.14 -24.93 -18.84
C SER A 41 0.56 -24.66 -17.44
N SER A 42 0.58 -25.68 -16.58
CA SER A 42 0.17 -25.56 -15.17
C SER A 42 1.09 -24.64 -14.38
N ALA A 43 2.39 -24.82 -14.54
CA ALA A 43 3.40 -23.98 -13.89
C ALA A 43 3.35 -22.53 -14.38
N LEU A 44 3.10 -22.31 -15.67
CA LEU A 44 2.91 -21.00 -16.26
C LEU A 44 1.73 -20.26 -15.63
N MET A 45 0.55 -20.89 -15.56
CA MET A 45 -0.65 -20.27 -15.00
C MET A 45 -0.51 -19.96 -13.51
N GLU A 46 0.12 -20.85 -12.74
CA GLU A 46 0.47 -20.60 -11.33
C GLU A 46 1.42 -19.40 -11.19
N THR A 47 2.39 -19.30 -12.10
CA THR A 47 3.35 -18.20 -12.13
C THR A 47 2.69 -16.88 -12.53
N ILE A 48 1.79 -16.89 -13.52
CA ILE A 48 0.96 -15.74 -13.92
C ILE A 48 0.17 -15.24 -12.70
N ASN A 49 -0.60 -16.12 -12.06
CA ASN A 49 -1.41 -15.75 -10.91
C ASN A 49 -0.54 -15.20 -9.77
N SER A 50 0.63 -15.81 -9.53
CA SER A 50 1.58 -15.31 -8.53
C SER A 50 2.13 -13.92 -8.88
N CYS A 51 2.48 -13.66 -10.14
CA CYS A 51 2.95 -12.34 -10.59
C CYS A 51 1.91 -11.26 -10.31
N ILE A 52 0.66 -11.51 -10.72
CA ILE A 52 -0.47 -10.58 -10.52
C ILE A 52 -0.69 -10.30 -9.04
N GLU A 53 -0.68 -11.33 -8.21
CA GLU A 53 -0.87 -11.21 -6.76
C GLU A 53 0.28 -10.42 -6.10
N ILE A 54 1.53 -10.70 -6.45
CA ILE A 54 2.70 -10.00 -5.91
C ILE A 54 2.69 -8.53 -6.36
N SER A 55 2.44 -8.24 -7.64
CA SER A 55 2.38 -6.86 -8.13
C SER A 55 1.24 -6.07 -7.48
N ARG A 56 0.08 -6.70 -7.27
CA ARG A 56 -1.03 -6.10 -6.50
C ARG A 56 -0.62 -5.78 -5.07
N MET A 57 0.10 -6.68 -4.41
CA MET A 57 0.63 -6.44 -3.06
C MET A 57 1.64 -5.30 -3.03
N CYS A 58 2.48 -5.16 -4.06
CA CYS A 58 3.37 -4.02 -4.21
C CYS A 58 2.58 -2.71 -4.34
N ALA A 59 1.58 -2.66 -5.23
CA ALA A 59 0.79 -1.47 -5.51
C ALA A 59 -0.02 -0.99 -4.29
N TYR A 60 -0.65 -1.90 -3.56
CA TYR A 60 -1.65 -1.54 -2.54
C TYR A 60 -1.31 -1.96 -1.11
N LYS A 61 -0.13 -2.54 -0.84
CA LYS A 61 0.32 -2.96 0.50
C LYS A 61 -0.73 -3.79 1.27
N GLN A 62 -1.49 -4.63 0.56
CA GLN A 62 -2.59 -5.44 1.09
C GLN A 62 -3.86 -4.67 1.51
N SER A 63 -4.02 -3.39 1.16
CA SER A 63 -5.25 -2.63 1.39
C SER A 63 -6.42 -3.23 0.59
N PRO A 64 -7.42 -3.86 1.24
CA PRO A 64 -8.52 -4.49 0.51
C PRO A 64 -9.43 -3.45 -0.15
N VAL A 65 -9.53 -2.26 0.44
CA VAL A 65 -10.36 -1.15 -0.05
C VAL A 65 -9.81 -0.61 -1.36
N ASP A 66 -8.50 -0.34 -1.43
CA ASP A 66 -7.88 0.21 -2.64
C ASP A 66 -7.88 -0.80 -3.78
N VAL A 67 -7.69 -2.09 -3.46
CA VAL A 67 -7.84 -3.18 -4.43
C VAL A 67 -9.26 -3.24 -4.97
N MET A 68 -10.29 -3.12 -4.11
CA MET A 68 -11.69 -3.09 -4.56
C MET A 68 -11.97 -1.89 -5.46
N ALA A 69 -11.54 -0.68 -5.07
CA ALA A 69 -11.74 0.53 -5.86
C ALA A 69 -11.04 0.44 -7.23
N TYR A 70 -9.81 -0.09 -7.27
CA TYR A 70 -9.12 -0.36 -8.53
C TYR A 70 -9.89 -1.34 -9.39
N MET A 71 -10.29 -2.49 -8.85
CA MET A 71 -11.04 -3.49 -9.60
C MET A 71 -12.38 -2.95 -10.10
N GLU A 72 -13.07 -2.11 -9.32
CA GLU A 72 -14.31 -1.44 -9.74
C GLU A 72 -14.10 -0.46 -10.89
N SER A 73 -12.93 0.19 -10.96
CA SER A 73 -12.55 1.09 -12.06
C SER A 73 -12.20 0.37 -13.36
N GLN A 74 -11.89 -0.93 -13.29
CA GLN A 74 -11.57 -1.74 -14.46
C GLN A 74 -12.84 -2.21 -15.18
N ASP A 75 -12.70 -2.49 -16.48
CA ASP A 75 -13.80 -3.02 -17.29
C ASP A 75 -14.25 -4.42 -16.83
N GLU A 76 -15.50 -4.74 -17.12
CA GLU A 76 -16.10 -6.01 -16.67
C GLU A 76 -15.41 -7.24 -17.28
N SER A 77 -14.88 -7.12 -18.50
CA SER A 77 -14.17 -8.21 -19.17
C SER A 77 -12.88 -8.55 -18.43
N LEU A 78 -12.05 -7.55 -18.12
CA LEU A 78 -10.83 -7.71 -17.33
C LEU A 78 -11.11 -8.32 -15.96
N ARG A 79 -12.13 -7.82 -15.23
CA ARG A 79 -12.52 -8.38 -13.92
C ARG A 79 -12.91 -9.86 -14.02
N THR A 80 -13.63 -10.22 -15.08
CA THR A 80 -14.09 -11.60 -15.30
C THR A 80 -12.92 -12.51 -15.60
N GLU A 81 -11.97 -12.03 -16.40
CA GLU A 81 -10.80 -12.80 -16.79
C GLU A 81 -9.82 -13.02 -15.63
N LEU A 82 -9.59 -11.99 -14.79
CA LEU A 82 -8.77 -12.15 -13.57
C LEU A 82 -9.38 -13.17 -12.60
N LYS A 83 -10.71 -13.19 -12.45
CA LYS A 83 -11.41 -14.22 -11.67
C LYS A 83 -11.27 -15.60 -12.30
N TYR A 84 -11.33 -15.69 -13.62
CA TYR A 84 -11.15 -16.94 -14.35
C TYR A 84 -9.75 -17.53 -14.14
N ILE A 85 -8.69 -16.72 -14.24
CA ILE A 85 -7.30 -17.14 -13.98
C ILE A 85 -7.18 -17.72 -12.57
N GLN A 86 -7.71 -17.03 -11.55
CA GLN A 86 -7.68 -17.52 -10.17
C GLN A 86 -8.43 -18.86 -10.03
N GLN A 87 -9.62 -18.94 -10.61
CA GLN A 87 -10.46 -20.15 -10.59
C GLN A 87 -9.79 -21.32 -11.31
N TRP A 88 -9.13 -21.06 -12.43
CA TRP A 88 -8.36 -22.03 -13.20
C TRP A 88 -7.27 -22.64 -12.32
N VAL A 89 -6.48 -21.80 -11.66
CA VAL A 89 -5.40 -22.22 -10.76
C VAL A 89 -5.94 -23.02 -9.58
N GLU A 90 -7.00 -22.54 -8.93
CA GLU A 90 -7.65 -23.21 -7.80
C GLU A 90 -8.20 -24.59 -8.19
N THR A 91 -8.71 -24.74 -9.42
CA THR A 91 -9.25 -26.00 -9.92
C THR A 91 -8.13 -26.96 -10.28
N ASN A 92 -7.09 -26.48 -10.98
CA ASN A 92 -5.96 -27.30 -11.41
C ASN A 92 -5.17 -27.92 -10.25
N ARG A 93 -5.18 -27.27 -9.07
CA ARG A 93 -4.62 -27.83 -7.83
C ARG A 93 -5.37 -29.05 -7.30
N LYS A 94 -6.63 -29.23 -7.70
CA LYS A 94 -7.51 -30.32 -7.23
C LYS A 94 -7.70 -31.40 -8.27
N ASP A 95 -7.87 -31.01 -9.52
CA ASP A 95 -8.03 -31.90 -10.66
C ASP A 95 -7.46 -31.23 -11.92
N ASN A 96 -6.91 -32.03 -12.83
CA ASN A 96 -6.42 -31.54 -14.12
C ASN A 96 -7.53 -30.80 -14.86
N VAL A 97 -7.24 -29.60 -15.36
CA VAL A 97 -8.21 -28.75 -16.10
C VAL A 97 -8.13 -28.91 -17.61
N PHE A 98 -7.24 -29.75 -18.13
CA PHE A 98 -7.10 -29.95 -19.57
C PHE A 98 -7.92 -31.13 -20.12
N LEU A 99 -8.41 -30.97 -21.35
CA LEU A 99 -8.96 -32.01 -22.21
C LEU A 99 -8.12 -32.12 -23.49
N PHE A 100 -8.02 -33.34 -24.01
CA PHE A 100 -7.26 -33.65 -25.22
C PHE A 100 -8.19 -34.27 -26.24
N SER A 101 -8.14 -33.77 -27.48
CA SER A 101 -8.80 -34.41 -28.61
C SER A 101 -7.86 -35.36 -29.34
N ASP A 102 -8.44 -36.36 -30.02
CA ASP A 102 -7.70 -37.26 -30.91
C ASP A 102 -7.02 -36.51 -32.08
N GLN A 103 -7.45 -35.27 -32.34
CA GLN A 103 -6.90 -34.38 -33.35
C GLN A 103 -5.73 -33.52 -32.83
N ARG A 104 -5.19 -33.84 -31.64
CA ARG A 104 -4.07 -33.14 -30.99
C ARG A 104 -4.39 -31.71 -30.54
N GLU A 105 -5.66 -31.41 -30.34
CA GLU A 105 -6.10 -30.12 -29.79
C GLU A 105 -6.21 -30.20 -28.27
N ILE A 106 -5.94 -29.06 -27.63
CA ILE A 106 -5.92 -28.94 -26.17
C ILE A 106 -6.97 -27.93 -25.77
N TYR A 107 -7.87 -28.36 -24.91
CA TYR A 107 -8.95 -27.53 -24.39
C TYR A 107 -8.87 -27.41 -22.88
N ILE A 108 -9.42 -26.33 -22.36
CA ILE A 108 -9.68 -26.14 -20.93
C ILE A 108 -11.10 -26.63 -20.65
N LYS A 109 -11.24 -27.53 -19.68
CA LYS A 109 -12.53 -28.00 -19.17
C LYS A 109 -13.41 -26.80 -18.77
N PRO A 110 -14.73 -26.86 -18.98
CA PRO A 110 -15.68 -25.96 -18.33
C PRO A 110 -15.43 -25.90 -16.82
N LEU A 111 -15.18 -24.71 -16.28
CA LEU A 111 -14.89 -24.52 -14.86
C LEU A 111 -16.15 -24.06 -14.12
N ARG A 112 -16.44 -24.67 -12.96
CA ARG A 112 -17.64 -24.31 -12.18
C ARG A 112 -17.50 -22.92 -11.56
N VAL A 113 -18.37 -21.99 -11.92
CA VAL A 113 -18.35 -20.62 -11.40
C VAL A 113 -18.65 -20.63 -9.90
N LYS A 114 -17.82 -19.92 -9.13
CA LYS A 114 -17.90 -19.87 -7.66
C LYS A 114 -19.28 -19.38 -7.22
N ASN A 115 -19.90 -20.09 -6.28
CA ASN A 115 -21.24 -19.82 -5.74
C ASN A 115 -22.39 -19.86 -6.76
N LYS A 116 -22.18 -20.45 -7.95
CA LYS A 116 -23.22 -20.68 -8.95
C LYS A 116 -23.29 -22.16 -9.34
N LEU A 117 -24.40 -22.53 -9.98
CA LEU A 117 -24.58 -23.82 -10.66
C LEU A 117 -24.17 -23.75 -12.15
N GLU A 118 -23.54 -22.65 -12.55
CA GLU A 118 -23.09 -22.37 -13.92
C GLU A 118 -21.63 -22.83 -14.12
N TYR A 119 -21.29 -23.19 -15.35
CA TYR A 119 -19.94 -23.50 -15.79
C TYR A 119 -19.50 -22.48 -16.84
N THR A 120 -18.20 -22.19 -16.90
CA THR A 120 -17.64 -21.41 -18.00
C THR A 120 -17.67 -22.21 -19.29
N ASP A 121 -17.63 -21.52 -20.42
CA ASP A 121 -17.45 -22.20 -21.71
C ASP A 121 -16.10 -22.91 -21.79
N GLN A 122 -16.05 -23.95 -22.62
CA GLN A 122 -14.80 -24.59 -23.01
C GLN A 122 -13.95 -23.60 -23.79
N ARG A 123 -12.64 -23.57 -23.53
CA ARG A 123 -11.69 -22.69 -24.22
C ARG A 123 -10.59 -23.50 -24.90
N GLU A 124 -10.16 -23.08 -26.07
CA GLU A 124 -8.95 -23.61 -26.70
C GLU A 124 -7.72 -23.09 -25.96
N TRP A 125 -6.78 -23.97 -25.61
CA TRP A 125 -5.62 -23.61 -24.81
C TRP A 125 -4.64 -22.72 -25.57
N ILE A 126 -4.35 -23.02 -26.84
CA ILE A 126 -3.29 -22.31 -27.60
C ILE A 126 -3.65 -20.83 -27.85
N PRO A 127 -4.87 -20.48 -28.31
CA PRO A 127 -5.27 -19.07 -28.42
C PRO A 127 -5.27 -18.39 -27.05
N TYR A 128 -5.85 -19.05 -26.04
CA TYR A 128 -5.95 -18.51 -24.70
C TYR A 128 -4.59 -18.26 -24.04
N LEU A 129 -3.59 -19.11 -24.31
CA LEU A 129 -2.23 -18.96 -23.81
C LEU A 129 -1.61 -17.60 -24.21
N ARG A 130 -1.88 -17.13 -25.43
CA ARG A 130 -1.39 -15.81 -25.89
C ARG A 130 -2.15 -14.68 -25.20
N GLU A 131 -3.47 -14.78 -25.16
CA GLU A 131 -4.35 -13.79 -24.53
C GLU A 131 -4.01 -13.60 -23.05
N VAL A 132 -3.91 -14.69 -22.29
CA VAL A 132 -3.64 -14.65 -20.85
C VAL A 132 -2.25 -14.11 -20.54
N ARG A 133 -1.26 -14.35 -21.42
CA ARG A 133 0.08 -13.81 -21.27
C ARG A 133 0.08 -12.30 -21.44
N GLU A 134 -0.49 -11.79 -22.53
CA GLU A 134 -0.56 -10.35 -22.80
C GLU A 134 -1.32 -9.62 -21.70
N LEU A 135 -2.43 -10.21 -21.24
CA LEU A 135 -3.20 -9.70 -20.11
C LEU A 135 -2.38 -9.64 -18.83
N ALA A 136 -1.65 -10.72 -18.51
CA ALA A 136 -0.83 -10.82 -17.31
C ALA A 136 0.32 -9.81 -17.32
N GLU A 137 1.00 -9.64 -18.46
CA GLU A 137 2.05 -8.63 -18.62
C GLU A 137 1.48 -7.22 -18.43
N LYS A 138 0.36 -6.90 -19.08
CA LYS A 138 -0.31 -5.61 -18.96
C LYS A 138 -0.72 -5.31 -17.51
N ILE A 139 -1.46 -6.20 -16.86
CA ILE A 139 -1.97 -5.94 -15.49
C ILE A 139 -0.83 -5.87 -14.47
N THR A 140 0.22 -6.68 -14.64
CA THR A 140 1.41 -6.61 -13.80
C THR A 140 2.09 -5.26 -13.98
N GLN A 141 2.20 -4.78 -15.21
CA GLN A 141 2.77 -3.46 -15.50
C GLN A 141 1.91 -2.33 -14.91
N ASP A 142 0.59 -2.38 -15.06
CA ASP A 142 -0.34 -1.38 -14.48
C ASP A 142 -0.16 -1.27 -12.96
N PHE A 143 -0.09 -2.41 -12.25
CA PHE A 143 0.20 -2.42 -10.81
C PHE A 143 1.59 -1.89 -10.48
N MET A 144 2.60 -2.22 -11.29
CA MET A 144 3.96 -1.70 -11.09
C MET A 144 4.07 -0.22 -11.41
N ASP A 145 3.26 0.32 -12.31
CA ASP A 145 3.16 1.76 -12.58
C ASP A 145 2.47 2.47 -11.42
N ILE A 146 1.45 1.87 -10.81
CA ILE A 146 0.84 2.38 -9.56
C ILE A 146 1.87 2.36 -8.43
N TYR A 147 2.64 1.28 -8.31
CA TYR A 147 3.73 1.20 -7.35
C TYR A 147 4.82 2.26 -7.62
N ALA A 148 5.20 2.45 -8.89
CA ALA A 148 6.18 3.44 -9.30
C ALA A 148 5.66 4.86 -9.04
N ASN A 149 4.43 5.19 -9.43
CA ASN A 149 3.84 6.51 -9.20
C ASN A 149 3.63 6.81 -7.72
N SER A 150 3.25 5.81 -6.93
CA SER A 150 3.18 5.94 -5.46
C SER A 150 4.56 6.05 -4.80
N THR A 151 5.65 5.62 -5.46
CA THR A 151 7.03 5.78 -4.97
C THR A 151 7.76 6.99 -5.56
N VAL A 152 7.42 7.46 -6.76
CA VAL A 152 7.93 8.67 -7.42
C VAL A 152 7.39 9.94 -6.72
N HIS A 153 6.27 9.84 -6.00
CA HIS A 153 5.87 10.85 -5.02
C HIS A 153 6.73 10.89 -3.73
N TYR A 154 7.74 10.03 -3.62
CA TYR A 154 8.66 10.00 -2.48
C TYR A 154 10.12 9.90 -2.93
N ASP A 155 10.60 10.89 -3.71
CA ASP A 155 11.96 11.34 -3.44
C ASP A 155 12.00 11.69 -1.94
N GLN A 156 12.71 10.93 -1.11
CA GLN A 156 12.84 11.22 0.32
C GLN A 156 14.19 11.83 0.66
N SER A 157 14.99 12.22 -0.33
CA SER A 157 16.27 12.91 -0.10
C SER A 157 16.08 14.25 0.63
N TRP A 158 14.89 14.84 0.55
CA TRP A 158 14.51 16.02 1.31
C TRP A 158 14.02 15.74 2.74
N ARG A 159 13.85 14.47 3.13
CA ARG A 159 13.34 14.13 4.47
C ARG A 159 14.45 14.16 5.50
N THR A 160 14.16 14.80 6.62
CA THR A 160 14.92 14.61 7.84
C THR A 160 14.47 13.30 8.47
N ILE A 161 15.36 12.31 8.53
CA ILE A 161 15.12 11.07 9.30
C ILE A 161 15.95 11.19 10.57
N ASP A 162 15.27 11.41 11.69
CA ASP A 162 15.92 11.42 12.99
C ASP A 162 16.09 9.97 13.46
N ILE A 163 17.33 9.50 13.49
CA ILE A 163 17.69 8.14 13.93
C ILE A 163 17.49 8.00 15.45
N HIS A 164 17.74 9.09 16.18
CA HIS A 164 17.62 9.13 17.63
C HIS A 164 16.24 9.60 18.06
N ARG A 165 15.77 9.05 19.18
CA ARG A 165 14.54 9.51 19.82
C ARG A 165 14.73 10.92 20.36
N SER A 166 13.67 11.72 20.28
CA SER A 166 13.73 13.13 20.61
C SER A 166 12.61 13.50 21.56
N SER A 167 12.89 14.44 22.46
CA SER A 167 11.88 15.12 23.26
C SER A 167 11.94 16.61 22.96
N PHE A 168 10.83 17.30 23.14
CA PHE A 168 10.75 18.74 22.94
C PHE A 168 10.59 19.46 24.28
N THR A 169 11.28 20.58 24.41
CA THR A 169 11.23 21.44 25.59
C THR A 169 10.71 22.82 25.20
N CYS A 170 10.08 23.52 26.12
CA CYS A 170 9.64 24.89 25.93
C CYS A 170 10.86 25.79 25.71
N ARG A 171 10.83 26.60 24.65
CA ARG A 171 11.95 27.50 24.32
C ARG A 171 12.17 28.59 25.37
N GLU A 172 11.11 29.04 26.04
CA GLU A 172 11.16 30.13 27.01
C GLU A 172 11.73 29.69 28.37
N CYS A 173 11.34 28.51 28.87
CA CYS A 173 11.70 28.06 30.23
C CYS A 173 12.42 26.71 30.31
N GLY A 174 12.62 26.01 29.20
CA GLY A 174 13.28 24.71 29.15
C GLY A 174 12.49 23.53 29.73
N ALA A 175 11.24 23.73 30.16
CA ALA A 175 10.40 22.65 30.67
C ALA A 175 10.09 21.62 29.56
N PHE A 176 10.05 20.33 29.88
CA PHE A 176 9.63 19.30 28.92
C PHE A 176 8.18 19.54 28.47
N VAL A 177 7.97 19.43 27.17
CA VAL A 177 6.68 19.60 26.49
C VAL A 177 6.17 18.26 25.96
N THR A 178 7.07 17.38 25.57
CA THR A 178 6.75 16.01 25.15
C THR A 178 7.51 14.99 25.98
N SER A 179 6.97 13.78 26.01
CA SER A 179 7.73 12.58 26.33
C SER A 179 8.79 12.31 25.24
N ILE A 180 9.50 11.19 25.38
CA ILE A 180 10.45 10.71 24.36
C ILE A 180 9.63 10.18 23.17
N LEU A 181 9.84 10.79 22.00
CA LEU A 181 9.14 10.47 20.76
C LEU A 181 10.09 9.89 19.72
N SER A 182 9.54 9.04 18.85
CA SER A 182 10.25 8.57 17.65
C SER A 182 9.77 9.35 16.43
N HIS A 183 10.70 9.75 15.56
CA HIS A 183 10.30 10.28 14.25
C HIS A 183 9.60 9.16 13.48
N ILE A 184 8.49 9.46 12.78
CA ILE A 184 7.70 8.41 12.14
C ILE A 184 8.46 7.64 11.06
N GLY A 185 9.47 8.25 10.43
CA GLY A 185 10.35 7.63 9.44
C GLY A 185 9.66 7.18 8.13
N ASN A 186 8.37 6.85 8.15
CA ASN A 186 7.56 6.39 7.04
C ASN A 186 6.20 7.11 7.08
N LEU A 187 5.96 7.99 6.10
CA LEU A 187 4.74 8.80 6.04
C LEU A 187 3.47 7.98 5.75
N ASN A 188 3.58 6.71 5.32
CA ASN A 188 2.42 5.83 5.17
C ASN A 188 1.72 5.49 6.49
N SER A 189 2.36 5.76 7.62
CA SER A 189 1.77 5.56 8.94
C SER A 189 0.85 6.71 9.37
N ILE A 190 0.74 7.77 8.55
CA ILE A 190 -0.17 8.89 8.80
C ILE A 190 -1.61 8.49 8.46
N ALA A 191 -2.55 8.81 9.35
CA ALA A 191 -3.96 8.60 9.12
C ALA A 191 -4.66 9.94 8.82
N LEU A 192 -5.38 10.01 7.70
CA LEU A 192 -6.16 11.20 7.31
C LEU A 192 -7.64 11.10 7.72
N LYS A 193 -8.01 10.10 8.50
CA LYS A 193 -9.40 9.82 8.86
C LYS A 193 -9.83 10.65 10.07
N ASP A 194 -11.06 11.15 10.01
CA ASP A 194 -11.65 11.95 11.08
C ASP A 194 -11.72 11.15 12.40
N ARG A 195 -11.48 11.84 13.52
CA ARG A 195 -11.52 11.30 14.89
C ARG A 195 -10.44 10.27 15.22
N GLU A 196 -9.50 10.04 14.31
CA GLU A 196 -8.36 9.15 14.55
C GLU A 196 -7.09 9.97 14.74
N SER A 197 -6.12 9.42 15.48
CA SER A 197 -4.82 10.08 15.63
C SER A 197 -4.13 10.17 14.28
N TYR A 198 -3.71 11.38 13.91
CA TYR A 198 -3.02 11.66 12.66
C TYR A 198 -1.66 10.96 12.60
N LEU A 199 -1.05 10.74 13.77
CA LEU A 199 0.26 10.11 13.94
C LEU A 199 0.16 8.85 14.81
N PRO A 200 1.01 7.84 14.57
CA PRO A 200 1.19 6.75 15.52
C PRO A 200 1.52 7.23 16.93
N ARG A 201 1.19 6.43 17.94
CA ARG A 201 1.48 6.78 19.34
C ARG A 201 2.97 7.06 19.57
N LEU A 202 3.25 8.07 20.40
CA LEU A 202 4.61 8.47 20.80
C LEU A 202 5.52 8.79 19.61
N SER A 203 4.94 9.45 18.61
CA SER A 203 5.68 9.82 17.41
C SER A 203 5.53 11.29 17.02
N TYR A 204 6.46 11.75 16.18
CA TYR A 204 6.44 13.08 15.60
C TYR A 204 6.87 13.09 14.15
N VAL A 205 6.54 14.18 13.46
CA VAL A 205 6.97 14.48 12.09
C VAL A 205 7.13 15.98 11.92
N TYR A 206 8.06 16.41 11.06
CA TYR A 206 8.19 17.82 10.73
C TYR A 206 7.08 18.25 9.76
N GLY A 207 6.53 19.45 9.98
CA GLY A 207 5.53 20.04 9.10
C GLY A 207 6.02 20.21 7.66
N THR A 208 7.33 20.47 7.47
CA THR A 208 7.97 20.46 6.14
C THR A 208 7.73 19.16 5.38
N GLU A 209 7.73 18.02 6.07
CA GLU A 209 7.56 16.73 5.43
C GLU A 209 6.12 16.50 4.99
N ILE A 210 5.17 16.93 5.82
CA ILE A 210 3.74 16.85 5.52
C ILE A 210 3.37 17.73 4.33
N VAL A 211 3.86 18.98 4.34
CA VAL A 211 3.62 19.96 3.28
C VAL A 211 4.18 19.44 1.95
N LYS A 212 5.45 18.99 1.94
CA LYS A 212 6.10 18.48 0.71
C LYS A 212 5.45 17.20 0.18
N ALA A 213 5.01 16.31 1.07
CA ALA A 213 4.34 15.07 0.67
C ALA A 213 2.87 15.27 0.25
N GLY A 214 2.32 16.48 0.38
CA GLY A 214 0.91 16.73 0.08
C GLY A 214 -0.06 16.02 1.03
N LEU A 215 0.37 15.71 2.25
CA LEU A 215 -0.41 14.95 3.24
C LEU A 215 -1.19 15.84 4.22
N LEU A 216 -1.42 17.11 3.84
CA LEU A 216 -2.14 18.05 4.70
C LEU A 216 -3.56 17.53 5.00
N PRO A 217 -4.00 17.55 6.27
CA PRO A 217 -5.36 17.19 6.61
C PRO A 217 -6.34 18.20 5.97
N TRP A 218 -7.60 17.77 5.79
CA TRP A 218 -8.69 18.63 5.28
C TRP A 218 -8.45 19.20 3.89
N ARG A 219 -7.80 18.43 3.00
CA ARG A 219 -7.55 18.81 1.59
C ARG A 219 -6.75 20.11 1.43
N GLY A 220 -5.81 20.39 2.36
CA GLY A 220 -4.87 21.50 2.23
C GLY A 220 -5.32 22.83 2.82
N VAL A 221 -6.47 22.89 3.51
CA VAL A 221 -6.94 24.08 4.23
C VAL A 221 -6.23 24.25 5.60
N SER A 222 -5.34 23.32 5.97
CA SER A 222 -4.69 23.31 7.27
C SER A 222 -3.66 24.43 7.47
N GLU A 223 -3.66 25.06 8.64
CA GLU A 223 -2.60 25.99 9.10
C GLU A 223 -1.23 25.32 9.35
N ILE A 224 -1.04 24.05 8.97
CA ILE A 224 0.26 23.38 9.10
C ILE A 224 1.23 24.02 8.11
N THR A 225 2.35 24.48 8.63
CA THR A 225 3.41 25.14 7.88
C THR A 225 4.70 24.32 7.93
N ASN A 226 5.66 24.76 7.11
CA ASN A 226 7.03 24.28 7.15
C ASN A 226 7.76 24.55 8.50
N HIS A 227 7.17 25.34 9.39
CA HIS A 227 7.79 25.71 10.67
C HIS A 227 7.11 25.05 11.87
N ASP A 228 6.44 23.94 11.64
CA ASP A 228 5.75 23.18 12.67
C ASP A 228 6.38 21.82 12.92
N ILE A 229 6.15 21.29 14.11
CA ILE A 229 6.33 19.89 14.47
C ILE A 229 4.96 19.36 14.87
N LEU A 230 4.56 18.25 14.26
CA LEU A 230 3.34 17.56 14.62
C LEU A 230 3.69 16.39 15.53
N VAL A 231 2.96 16.23 16.61
CA VAL A 231 3.11 15.12 17.55
C VAL A 231 1.77 14.42 17.78
N SER A 232 1.82 13.12 18.05
CA SER A 232 0.64 12.39 18.55
C SER A 232 0.14 13.04 19.85
N THR A 233 -1.16 13.06 20.09
CA THR A 233 -1.75 13.66 21.31
C THR A 233 -1.25 12.99 22.60
N GLU A 234 -0.94 11.70 22.54
CA GLU A 234 -0.33 10.93 23.64
C GLU A 234 1.16 11.23 23.84
N GLY A 235 1.76 12.00 22.95
CA GLY A 235 3.17 12.38 23.02
C GLY A 235 3.46 13.51 24.02
N LEU A 236 2.43 14.22 24.48
CA LEU A 236 2.58 15.30 25.45
C LEU A 236 3.16 14.82 26.77
N TYR A 237 3.98 15.68 27.39
CA TYR A 237 4.47 15.42 28.73
C TYR A 237 3.32 15.55 29.76
N MET A 238 3.43 14.83 30.87
CA MET A 238 2.33 14.65 31.83
C MET A 238 1.86 15.93 32.54
N ASP A 239 2.72 16.95 32.65
CA ASP A 239 2.43 18.21 33.36
C ASP A 239 2.03 19.37 32.41
N MET A 240 1.77 19.04 31.15
CA MET A 240 1.27 19.97 30.15
C MET A 240 -0.14 20.43 30.48
N LYS A 241 -0.40 21.73 30.31
CA LYS A 241 -1.74 22.32 30.50
C LYS A 241 -2.42 22.46 29.14
N LYS A 242 -3.68 22.03 29.08
CA LYS A 242 -4.57 22.24 27.93
C LYS A 242 -5.73 23.13 28.36
N GLU A 243 -6.01 24.16 27.58
CA GLU A 243 -7.17 25.01 27.76
C GLU A 243 -8.22 24.72 26.69
N PRO A 244 -9.51 24.95 26.97
CA PRO A 244 -10.56 24.93 25.96
C PRO A 244 -10.25 25.90 24.82
N ALA A 245 -10.53 25.51 23.59
CA ALA A 245 -10.33 26.32 22.40
C ALA A 245 -11.49 26.14 21.42
N THR A 246 -11.50 26.96 20.38
CA THR A 246 -12.54 26.95 19.33
C THR A 246 -12.66 25.58 18.68
N GLY A 247 -13.90 25.15 18.43
CA GLY A 247 -14.24 23.94 17.70
C GLY A 247 -15.62 23.40 18.12
N CYS A 248 -16.09 22.36 17.44
CA CYS A 248 -17.42 21.79 17.66
C CYS A 248 -17.42 20.79 18.82
N CYS A 249 -16.55 19.78 18.77
CA CYS A 249 -16.45 18.70 19.76
C CYS A 249 -15.06 18.64 20.43
N GLY A 250 -14.12 19.45 19.96
CA GLY A 250 -12.76 19.58 20.45
C GLY A 250 -12.05 20.72 19.73
N PRO A 251 -10.83 21.10 20.13
CA PRO A 251 -10.06 22.16 19.49
C PRO A 251 -9.87 21.94 17.98
N ASP A 252 -10.04 22.97 17.17
CA ASP A 252 -9.88 22.94 15.72
C ASP A 252 -8.45 23.23 15.22
N GLY A 253 -7.51 23.49 16.14
CA GLY A 253 -6.11 23.80 15.82
C GLY A 253 -5.84 25.25 15.37
N SER A 254 -6.84 26.14 15.42
CA SER A 254 -6.69 27.55 15.00
C SER A 254 -5.95 28.42 16.03
N THR A 255 -6.07 28.12 17.32
CA THR A 255 -5.55 28.94 18.42
C THR A 255 -4.60 28.18 19.33
N PHE A 256 -3.73 28.91 20.05
CA PHE A 256 -2.89 28.31 21.07
C PHE A 256 -3.74 27.90 22.26
N ASN A 257 -3.62 26.64 22.64
CA ASN A 257 -4.35 26.07 23.77
C ASN A 257 -3.56 25.00 24.52
N VAL A 258 -2.32 24.74 24.10
CA VAL A 258 -1.37 23.84 24.78
C VAL A 258 -0.23 24.67 25.35
N PHE A 259 -0.07 24.58 26.66
CA PHE A 259 0.86 25.39 27.45
C PHE A 259 1.81 24.50 28.23
N CYS A 260 3.08 24.91 28.34
CA CYS A 260 4.03 24.24 29.22
C CYS A 260 3.58 24.37 30.69
N ARG A 261 4.18 23.59 31.59
CA ARG A 261 3.86 23.63 33.03
C ARG A 261 3.93 25.03 33.66
N ASN A 262 4.79 25.90 33.11
CA ASN A 262 4.97 27.29 33.56
C ASN A 262 4.01 28.30 32.90
N GLY A 263 3.10 27.85 32.02
CA GLY A 263 2.07 28.70 31.40
C GLY A 263 2.46 29.38 30.08
N HIS A 264 3.66 29.15 29.53
CA HIS A 264 4.01 29.67 28.21
C HIS A 264 3.26 28.90 27.11
N PRO A 265 2.66 29.58 26.11
CA PRO A 265 1.99 28.93 24.99
C PRO A 265 3.02 28.23 24.11
N VAL A 266 2.85 26.93 23.89
CA VAL A 266 3.78 26.14 23.09
C VAL A 266 3.15 25.50 21.87
N GLY A 267 1.85 25.19 21.91
CA GLY A 267 1.20 24.50 20.80
C GLY A 267 -0.29 24.71 20.65
N LYS A 268 -0.81 24.16 19.56
CA LYS A 268 -2.22 24.13 19.18
C LYS A 268 -2.66 22.68 19.04
N GLU A 269 -3.72 22.30 19.71
CA GLU A 269 -4.35 20.99 19.55
C GLU A 269 -5.36 21.03 18.40
N ALA A 270 -5.27 20.04 17.52
CA ALA A 270 -6.30 19.73 16.54
C ALA A 270 -6.93 18.40 16.98
N ALA A 271 -8.15 18.44 17.51
CA ALA A 271 -8.87 17.29 18.04
C ALA A 271 -10.40 17.37 17.86
N ASP A 272 -10.89 18.15 16.90
CA ASP A 272 -12.31 18.22 16.58
C ASP A 272 -12.83 16.92 15.91
N CYS A 273 -14.14 16.73 15.89
CA CYS A 273 -14.79 15.49 15.45
C CYS A 273 -14.78 15.26 13.93
N TRP A 274 -14.42 16.27 13.15
CA TRP A 274 -14.33 16.25 11.68
C TRP A 274 -12.88 16.25 11.18
N MET A 275 -11.92 15.99 12.08
CA MET A 275 -10.50 16.03 11.75
C MET A 275 -9.71 14.88 12.36
N PRO A 276 -8.56 14.52 11.76
CA PRO A 276 -7.53 13.74 12.44
C PRO A 276 -6.96 14.51 13.63
N HIS A 277 -6.50 13.78 14.65
CA HIS A 277 -6.09 14.35 15.94
C HIS A 277 -4.58 14.43 16.08
N PHE A 278 -4.04 15.58 16.46
CA PHE A 278 -2.62 15.82 16.71
C PHE A 278 -2.39 17.11 17.48
N ILE A 279 -1.17 17.31 17.97
CA ILE A 279 -0.72 18.60 18.50
C ILE A 279 0.31 19.19 17.57
N ARG A 280 0.20 20.49 17.31
CA ARG A 280 1.13 21.27 16.51
C ARG A 280 1.96 22.18 17.40
N PHE A 281 3.28 22.07 17.29
CA PHE A 281 4.24 22.95 17.94
C PHE A 281 4.99 23.78 16.90
N PRO A 282 4.84 25.11 16.91
CA PRO A 282 5.71 25.98 16.14
C PRO A 282 7.17 25.85 16.60
N LEU A 283 8.11 25.76 15.65
CA LEU A 283 9.55 25.60 15.91
C LEU A 283 10.16 26.78 16.69
N ASP A 284 9.52 27.95 16.66
CA ASP A 284 9.93 29.10 17.45
C ASP A 284 9.50 29.00 18.94
N ARG A 285 8.69 28.01 19.31
CA ARG A 285 8.19 27.80 20.68
C ARG A 285 8.82 26.65 21.43
N VAL A 286 9.50 25.74 20.73
CA VAL A 286 10.13 24.56 21.32
C VAL A 286 11.59 24.38 20.88
N ASN A 287 12.41 23.81 21.76
CA ASN A 287 13.74 23.31 21.42
C ASN A 287 13.71 21.77 21.39
N ARG A 288 14.43 21.19 20.43
CA ARG A 288 14.64 19.75 20.35
C ARG A 288 15.76 19.32 21.31
N TYR A 289 15.50 18.27 22.08
CA TYR A 289 16.46 17.60 22.93
C TYR A 289 16.61 16.16 22.44
N GLU A 290 17.78 15.84 21.88
CA GLU A 290 18.13 14.49 21.41
C GLU A 290 18.48 13.60 22.59
N ASN A 291 17.83 12.44 22.69
CA ASN A 291 18.24 11.39 23.62
C ASN A 291 19.16 10.44 22.85
N ILE A 292 20.47 10.58 23.12
CA ILE A 292 21.50 9.67 22.63
C ILE A 292 21.54 8.49 23.61
N ASP A 293 20.55 7.60 23.50
CA ASP A 293 20.62 6.25 24.08
C ASP A 293 21.33 5.30 23.10
#